data_AF-A0A2H5W6C2-F1
#
_entry.id   AF-A0A2H5W6C2-F1
#
_cell.length_a   1.000
_cell.length_b   1.000
_cell.length_c   1.000
_cell.angle_alpha   90.00
_cell.angle_beta   90.00
_cell.angle_gamma   90.00
#
_symmetry.space_group_name_H-M   'P 1'
#
loop_
_entity.id
_entity.type
_entity.pdbx_description
1 polymer ?
#
loop_
_entity_poly.entity_id
_entity_poly.type
_entity_poly.pdbx_seq_one_letter_code
_entity_poly.pdbx_strand_id
1 'polypeptide(L)'
;MRDADLQALIDTVDVLRLLALRGRQEVREFTRWLVVFGVYMCVNVVVHVLWGRPYWFESLFPAFWLATVPVAGFLLPSLVWPAAAGLTYGAYTWSRSGVITVGVSVLAIALGLIAIYGYGVWTGRYRPARPLKLSIAPKVGWSWSVVMGGMALLQAVLRRHGGLDAGDYAALWGYAAGLGLFISGIMAPGFFVLGVVGIWGIPLLSLWTPQGAYLMHGGLGLLMALYALWLRRTGDHGHSHRP
;
A
#
# COMPACT_ATOMS: atom_id res chain seq x y z
N MET A 1 -5.10 -36.11 -34.66
CA MET A 1 -4.79 -34.67 -34.51
C MET A 1 -3.59 -34.39 -35.38
N ARG A 2 -3.62 -33.32 -36.18
CA ARG A 2 -2.44 -32.93 -36.99
C ARG A 2 -1.41 -32.34 -36.03
N ASP A 3 -0.13 -32.59 -36.27
CA ASP A 3 0.96 -32.12 -35.38
C ASP A 3 0.91 -30.60 -35.13
N ALA A 4 0.44 -29.82 -36.11
CA ALA A 4 0.21 -28.38 -35.99
C ALA A 4 -0.84 -28.00 -34.92
N ASP A 5 -1.91 -28.78 -34.78
CA ASP A 5 -2.95 -28.54 -33.77
C ASP A 5 -2.43 -28.86 -32.36
N LEU A 6 -1.60 -29.91 -32.25
CA LEU A 6 -0.96 -30.30 -30.99
C LEU A 6 0.04 -29.22 -30.54
N GLN A 7 0.82 -28.67 -31.48
CA GLN A 7 1.83 -27.67 -31.21
C GLN A 7 1.23 -26.33 -30.78
N ALA A 8 0.14 -25.88 -31.43
CA ALA A 8 -0.60 -24.69 -31.02
C ALA A 8 -1.20 -24.83 -29.61
N LEU A 9 -1.64 -26.04 -29.24
CA LEU A 9 -2.19 -26.33 -27.92
C LEU A 9 -1.09 -26.30 -26.85
N ILE A 10 0.08 -26.86 -27.13
CA ILE A 10 1.28 -26.79 -26.27
C ILE A 10 1.71 -25.34 -26.09
N ASP A 11 1.83 -24.57 -27.17
CA ASP A 11 2.21 -23.15 -27.13
C ASP A 11 1.22 -22.33 -26.28
N THR A 12 -0.09 -22.59 -26.44
CA THR A 12 -1.13 -21.94 -25.64
C THR A 12 -0.99 -22.28 -24.16
N VAL A 13 -0.77 -23.55 -23.83
CA VAL A 13 -0.57 -23.99 -22.43
C VAL A 13 0.67 -23.35 -21.82
N ASP A 14 1.76 -23.22 -22.57
CA ASP A 14 2.99 -22.59 -22.09
C ASP A 14 2.84 -21.08 -21.91
N VAL A 15 2.13 -20.40 -22.82
CA VAL A 15 1.76 -19.00 -22.66
C VAL A 15 0.90 -18.80 -21.41
N LEU A 16 -0.11 -19.64 -21.19
CA LEU A 16 -0.98 -19.58 -20.01
C LEU A 16 -0.20 -19.84 -18.71
N ARG A 17 0.72 -20.81 -18.71
CA ARG A 17 1.61 -21.08 -17.56
C ARG A 17 2.51 -19.89 -17.26
N LEU A 18 3.10 -19.27 -18.28
CA LEU A 18 3.96 -18.09 -18.12
C LEU A 18 3.16 -16.88 -17.61
N LEU A 19 1.94 -16.66 -18.12
CA LEU A 19 1.03 -15.63 -17.62
C LEU A 19 0.67 -15.88 -16.15
N ALA A 20 0.36 -17.12 -15.78
CA ALA A 20 0.04 -17.50 -14.40
C ALA A 20 1.23 -17.32 -13.44
N LEU A 21 2.45 -17.68 -13.86
CA LEU A 21 3.67 -17.46 -13.06
C LEU A 21 3.95 -15.97 -12.84
N ARG A 22 3.85 -15.16 -13.90
CA ARG A 22 4.01 -13.70 -13.80
C ARG A 22 2.92 -13.06 -12.94
N GLY A 23 1.69 -13.54 -13.03
CA GLY A 23 0.59 -13.10 -12.17
C GLY A 23 0.85 -13.38 -10.70
N ARG A 24 1.39 -14.58 -10.37
CA ARG A 24 1.77 -14.92 -8.99
C ARG A 24 2.90 -14.04 -8.44
N GLN A 25 3.93 -13.77 -9.25
CA GLN A 25 5.01 -12.86 -8.85
C GLN A 25 4.47 -11.45 -8.56
N GLU A 26 3.58 -10.95 -9.41
CA GLU A 26 2.96 -9.64 -9.23
C GLU A 26 2.10 -9.55 -7.95
N VAL A 27 1.30 -10.58 -7.66
CA VAL A 27 0.55 -10.68 -6.39
C VAL A 27 1.49 -10.72 -5.20
N ARG A 28 2.65 -11.37 -5.31
CA ARG A 28 3.64 -11.45 -4.22
C ARG A 28 4.29 -10.10 -3.92
N GLU A 29 4.59 -9.31 -4.94
CA GLU A 29 5.09 -7.95 -4.77
C GLU A 29 4.02 -7.04 -4.15
N PHE A 30 2.78 -7.14 -4.66
CA PHE A 30 1.65 -6.39 -4.17
C PHE A 30 1.32 -6.69 -2.69
N THR A 31 1.25 -7.98 -2.33
CA THR A 31 0.95 -8.41 -0.94
C THR A 31 1.99 -7.91 0.05
N ARG A 32 3.27 -7.76 -0.33
CA ARG A 32 4.29 -7.17 0.55
C ARG A 32 3.91 -5.77 1.00
N TRP A 33 3.47 -4.91 0.06
CA TRP A 33 3.03 -3.56 0.37
C TRP A 33 1.85 -3.58 1.34
N LEU A 34 0.86 -4.43 1.08
CA LEU A 34 -0.32 -4.54 1.95
C LEU A 34 -0.02 -5.07 3.34
N VAL A 35 0.94 -6.00 3.49
CA VAL A 35 1.40 -6.45 4.81
C VAL A 35 2.03 -5.28 5.57
N VAL A 36 3.00 -4.60 4.96
CA VAL A 36 3.74 -3.53 5.62
C VAL A 36 2.81 -2.37 6.00
N PHE A 37 1.98 -1.91 5.06
CA PHE A 37 1.07 -0.80 5.32
C PHE A 37 -0.11 -1.19 6.23
N GLY A 38 -0.51 -2.46 6.25
CA GLY A 38 -1.54 -2.95 7.16
C GLY A 38 -1.06 -3.04 8.60
N VAL A 39 0.17 -3.51 8.79
CA VAL A 39 0.85 -3.47 10.09
C VAL A 39 1.06 -2.01 10.52
N TYR A 40 1.51 -1.13 9.63
CA TYR A 40 1.64 0.31 9.91
C TYR A 40 0.33 0.93 10.40
N MET A 41 -0.81 0.63 9.74
CA MET A 41 -2.12 1.10 10.19
C MET A 41 -2.49 0.59 11.59
N CYS A 42 -2.34 -0.72 11.81
CA CYS A 42 -2.65 -1.36 13.09
C CYS A 42 -1.79 -0.78 14.23
N VAL A 43 -0.46 -0.70 14.03
CA VAL A 43 0.48 -0.18 15.01
C VAL A 43 0.16 1.27 15.37
N ASN A 44 -0.15 2.14 14.39
CA ASN A 44 -0.48 3.52 14.69
C ASN A 44 -1.75 3.68 15.53
N VAL A 45 -2.75 2.83 15.30
CA VAL A 45 -3.96 2.83 16.13
C VAL A 45 -3.67 2.33 17.54
N VAL A 46 -2.94 1.21 17.68
CA VAL A 46 -2.55 0.69 19.00
C VAL A 46 -1.77 1.74 19.79
N VAL A 47 -0.80 2.37 19.15
CA VAL A 47 -0.01 3.45 19.74
C VAL A 47 -0.89 4.65 20.12
N HIS A 48 -1.82 5.06 19.26
CA HIS A 48 -2.75 6.13 19.58
C HIS A 48 -3.60 5.81 20.81
N VAL A 49 -4.08 4.57 20.93
CA VAL A 49 -4.86 4.12 22.09
C VAL A 49 -4.03 4.08 23.37
N LEU A 50 -2.76 3.64 23.29
CA LEU A 50 -1.89 3.50 24.47
C LEU A 50 -1.28 4.82 24.95
N TRP A 51 -0.89 5.71 24.03
CA TRP A 51 -0.14 6.93 24.34
C TRP A 51 -0.88 8.22 23.99
N GLY A 52 -2.12 8.14 23.50
CA GLY A 52 -2.96 9.30 23.15
C GLY A 52 -2.48 10.06 21.91
N ARG A 53 -1.39 9.64 21.27
CA ARG A 53 -0.80 10.30 20.09
C ARG A 53 -0.57 9.30 18.97
N PRO A 54 -1.09 9.55 17.76
CA PRO A 54 -0.73 8.75 16.61
C PRO A 54 0.61 9.24 16.00
N TYR A 55 1.40 8.31 15.45
CA TYR A 55 2.68 8.62 14.77
C TYR A 55 2.59 8.36 13.27
N TRP A 56 1.43 8.64 12.66
CA TRP A 56 1.16 8.34 11.26
C TRP A 56 2.27 8.90 10.36
N PHE A 57 2.64 10.16 10.59
CA PHE A 57 3.63 10.82 9.76
C PHE A 57 5.05 10.30 10.01
N GLU A 58 5.43 10.13 11.27
CA GLU A 58 6.77 9.72 11.68
C GLU A 58 7.07 8.27 11.30
N SER A 59 6.07 7.39 11.38
CA SER A 59 6.22 5.96 11.06
C SER A 59 6.01 5.64 9.58
N LEU A 60 5.62 6.61 8.76
CA LEU A 60 5.42 6.45 7.32
C LEU A 60 6.72 6.07 6.60
N PHE A 61 7.81 6.77 6.85
CA PHE A 61 9.11 6.49 6.21
C PHE A 61 9.69 5.13 6.61
N PRO A 62 9.60 4.69 7.89
CA PRO A 62 9.87 3.30 8.26
C PRO A 62 9.03 2.26 7.50
N ALA A 63 7.75 2.52 7.24
CA ALA A 63 6.91 1.62 6.45
C ALA A 63 7.40 1.54 4.99
N PHE A 64 7.72 2.68 4.37
CA PHE A 64 8.33 2.68 3.03
C PHE A 64 9.68 1.96 3.00
N TRP A 65 10.50 2.14 4.02
CA TRP A 65 11.77 1.43 4.18
C TRP A 65 11.55 -0.10 4.21
N LEU A 66 10.66 -0.59 5.08
CA LEU A 66 10.34 -2.03 5.17
C LEU A 66 9.82 -2.60 3.85
N ALA A 67 8.99 -1.85 3.12
CA ALA A 67 8.44 -2.29 1.84
C ALA A 67 9.51 -2.41 0.74
N THR A 68 10.57 -1.59 0.81
CA THR A 68 11.53 -1.41 -0.27
C THR A 68 12.93 -1.99 -0.02
N VAL A 69 13.27 -2.37 1.22
CA VAL A 69 14.49 -3.13 1.53
C VAL A 69 14.69 -4.35 0.63
N PRO A 70 13.66 -5.19 0.36
CA PRO A 70 13.88 -6.36 -0.50
C PRO A 70 14.00 -6.02 -2.00
N VAL A 71 13.82 -4.76 -2.41
CA VAL A 71 13.93 -4.31 -3.81
C VAL A 71 15.37 -3.90 -4.15
N ALA A 72 16.01 -3.10 -3.29
CA ALA A 72 17.37 -2.59 -3.53
C ALA A 72 18.42 -3.08 -2.51
N GLY A 73 18.01 -3.89 -1.52
CA GLY A 73 18.83 -4.24 -0.35
C GLY A 73 18.76 -3.16 0.74
N PHE A 74 19.56 -3.33 1.79
CA PHE A 74 19.49 -2.47 2.98
C PHE A 74 20.02 -1.04 2.75
N LEU A 75 21.14 -0.89 2.03
CA LEU A 75 21.87 0.38 1.96
C LEU A 75 21.06 1.52 1.35
N LEU A 76 20.53 1.34 0.13
CA LEU A 76 19.88 2.45 -0.59
C LEU A 76 18.60 2.95 0.11
N PRO A 77 17.65 2.11 0.53
CA PRO A 77 16.50 2.55 1.33
C PRO A 77 16.89 3.23 2.63
N SER A 78 17.97 2.79 3.29
CA SER A 78 18.49 3.41 4.52
C SER A 78 19.11 4.78 4.30
N LEU A 79 19.41 5.17 3.06
CA LEU A 79 19.81 6.53 2.71
C LEU A 79 18.60 7.36 2.27
N VAL A 80 17.78 6.79 1.38
CA VAL A 80 16.67 7.49 0.73
C VAL A 80 15.59 7.89 1.72
N TRP A 81 15.15 6.96 2.58
CA TRP A 81 13.99 7.25 3.45
C TRP A 81 14.33 8.19 4.61
N PRO A 82 15.49 8.10 5.28
CA PRO A 82 15.91 9.13 6.22
C PRO A 82 16.13 10.50 5.57
N ALA A 83 16.67 10.55 4.35
CA ALA A 83 16.79 11.82 3.61
C ALA A 83 15.41 12.41 3.27
N ALA A 84 14.46 11.59 2.82
CA ALA A 84 13.08 12.01 2.57
C ALA A 84 12.40 12.53 3.86
N ALA A 85 12.59 11.83 4.98
CA ALA A 85 12.11 12.27 6.29
C ALA A 85 12.72 13.61 6.70
N GLY A 86 14.05 13.77 6.55
CA GLY A 86 14.77 14.99 6.85
C GLY A 86 14.33 16.18 6.00
N LEU A 87 14.16 15.98 4.68
CA LEU A 87 13.63 17.00 3.76
C LEU A 87 12.23 17.44 4.17
N THR A 88 11.39 16.48 4.55
CA THR A 88 10.01 16.78 4.91
C THR A 88 9.91 17.49 6.25
N TYR A 89 10.70 17.06 7.23
CA TYR A 89 10.82 17.74 8.51
C TYR A 89 11.38 19.16 8.34
N GLY A 90 12.41 19.34 7.50
CA GLY A 90 12.95 20.66 7.16
C GLY A 90 11.90 21.57 6.50
N ALA A 91 11.08 21.03 5.60
CA ALA A 91 10.00 21.78 4.98
C ALA A 91 8.94 22.22 6.01
N TYR A 92 8.62 21.35 6.97
CA TYR A 92 7.72 21.68 8.07
C TYR A 92 8.28 22.79 8.97
N THR A 93 9.54 22.67 9.42
CA THR A 93 10.14 23.65 10.33
C THR A 93 10.35 25.01 9.68
N TRP A 94 10.71 25.03 8.39
CA TRP A 94 10.91 26.26 7.63
C TRP A 94 9.61 26.98 7.29
N SER A 95 8.62 26.26 6.76
CA SER A 95 7.39 26.89 6.23
C SER A 95 6.26 27.01 7.26
N ARG A 96 6.27 26.15 8.29
CA ARG A 96 5.13 25.91 9.21
C ARG A 96 3.79 25.64 8.50
N SER A 97 3.84 25.28 7.22
CA SER A 97 2.67 25.06 6.37
C SER A 97 2.45 23.57 6.15
N GLY A 98 1.29 23.08 6.55
CA GLY A 98 0.90 21.68 6.31
C GLY A 98 0.85 21.35 4.82
N VAL A 99 0.44 22.31 3.97
CA VAL A 99 0.37 22.12 2.51
C VAL A 99 1.75 21.93 1.91
N ILE A 100 2.71 22.79 2.27
CA ILE A 100 4.10 22.68 1.79
C ILE A 100 4.72 21.38 2.29
N THR A 101 4.50 21.03 3.56
CA THR A 101 5.00 19.78 4.16
C THR A 101 4.48 18.56 3.40
N VAL A 102 3.17 18.48 3.14
CA VAL A 102 2.56 17.37 2.37
C VAL A 102 3.10 17.34 0.94
N GLY A 103 3.22 18.49 0.28
CA GLY A 103 3.79 18.57 -1.07
C GLY A 103 5.22 18.02 -1.17
N VAL A 104 6.09 18.43 -0.23
CA VAL A 104 7.46 17.91 -0.14
C VAL A 104 7.46 16.42 0.20
N SER A 105 6.58 15.96 1.11
CA SER A 105 6.43 14.54 1.46
C SER A 105 6.17 13.69 0.22
N VAL A 106 5.16 14.08 -0.57
CA VAL A 106 4.72 13.35 -1.76
C VAL A 106 5.83 13.32 -2.81
N LEU A 107 6.49 14.46 -3.04
CA LEU A 107 7.60 14.52 -3.99
C LEU A 107 8.78 13.65 -3.55
N ALA A 108 9.16 13.71 -2.27
CA ALA A 108 10.25 12.91 -1.72
C ALA A 108 9.94 11.41 -1.80
N ILE A 109 8.69 11.00 -1.54
CA ILE A 109 8.25 9.62 -1.69
C ILE A 109 8.32 9.17 -3.16
N ALA A 110 7.81 9.98 -4.08
CA ALA A 110 7.83 9.65 -5.51
C ALA A 110 9.26 9.48 -6.04
N LEU A 111 10.14 10.44 -5.73
CA LEU A 111 11.56 10.39 -6.12
C LEU A 111 12.28 9.22 -5.44
N GLY A 112 11.98 8.95 -4.17
CA GLY A 112 12.55 7.82 -3.44
C GLY A 112 12.17 6.47 -4.05
N LEU A 113 10.90 6.28 -4.41
CA LEU A 113 10.44 5.09 -5.12
C LEU A 113 11.12 4.95 -6.48
N ILE A 114 11.20 6.02 -7.27
CA ILE A 114 11.88 6.01 -8.58
C ILE A 114 13.34 5.61 -8.43
N ALA A 115 14.07 6.21 -7.48
CA ALA A 115 15.47 5.90 -7.23
C ALA A 115 15.67 4.45 -6.80
N ILE A 116 14.88 3.96 -5.84
CA ILE A 116 15.03 2.60 -5.30
C ILE A 116 14.67 1.54 -6.33
N TYR A 117 13.51 1.67 -7.00
CA TYR A 117 13.10 0.72 -8.01
C TYR A 117 13.99 0.79 -9.25
N GLY A 118 14.42 1.98 -9.67
CA GLY A 118 15.36 2.18 -10.77
C GLY A 118 16.71 1.50 -10.50
N TYR A 119 17.27 1.70 -9.29
CA TYR A 119 18.48 1.01 -8.87
C TYR A 119 18.31 -0.51 -8.76
N GLY A 120 17.17 -0.97 -8.23
CA GLY A 120 16.83 -2.39 -8.15
C GLY A 120 16.80 -3.06 -9.54
N VAL A 121 16.23 -2.39 -10.54
CA VAL A 121 16.26 -2.85 -11.94
C VAL A 121 17.68 -2.84 -12.50
N TRP A 122 18.40 -1.73 -12.33
CA TRP A 122 19.75 -1.56 -12.87
C TRP A 122 20.75 -2.61 -12.33
N THR A 123 20.67 -2.92 -11.03
CA THR A 123 21.51 -3.94 -10.38
C THR A 123 21.00 -5.37 -10.57
N GLY A 124 19.86 -5.56 -11.24
CA GLY A 124 19.24 -6.87 -11.45
C GLY A 124 18.63 -7.50 -10.18
N ARG A 125 18.62 -6.79 -9.04
CA ARG A 125 18.02 -7.23 -7.77
C ARG A 125 16.49 -7.28 -7.84
N TYR A 126 15.90 -6.43 -8.66
CA TYR A 126 14.48 -6.37 -8.90
C TYR A 126 14.19 -6.64 -10.38
N ARG A 127 13.34 -7.62 -10.64
CA ARG A 127 12.84 -7.93 -11.98
C ARG A 127 11.33 -7.78 -11.95
N PRO A 128 10.77 -6.73 -12.57
CA PRO A 128 9.32 -6.55 -12.57
C PRO A 128 8.64 -7.77 -13.20
N ALA A 129 7.61 -8.28 -12.53
CA ALA A 129 6.89 -9.48 -12.96
C ALA A 129 6.33 -9.37 -14.39
N ARG A 130 5.94 -8.15 -14.79
CA ARG A 130 5.42 -7.82 -16.12
C ARG A 130 5.89 -6.43 -16.56
N PRO A 131 5.95 -6.14 -17.88
CA PRO A 131 6.06 -4.77 -18.35
C PRO A 131 4.97 -3.90 -17.73
N LEU A 132 5.29 -2.66 -17.37
CA LEU A 132 4.37 -1.70 -16.73
C LEU A 132 3.00 -1.61 -17.42
N LYS A 133 2.96 -1.68 -18.76
CA LYS A 133 1.72 -1.65 -19.55
C LYS A 133 0.74 -2.78 -19.18
N LEU A 134 1.27 -3.98 -18.92
CA LEU A 134 0.52 -5.21 -18.64
C LEU A 134 0.37 -5.49 -17.14
N SER A 135 1.10 -4.78 -16.29
CA SER A 135 1.04 -4.92 -14.83
C SER A 135 -0.15 -4.13 -14.27
N ILE A 136 -0.88 -4.74 -13.35
CA ILE A 136 -2.00 -4.19 -12.60
C ILE A 136 -1.52 -3.63 -11.25
N ALA A 137 -0.57 -4.27 -10.57
CA ALA A 137 -0.13 -3.85 -9.23
C ALA A 137 0.39 -2.40 -9.17
N PRO A 138 1.21 -1.90 -10.11
CA PRO A 138 1.61 -0.50 -10.15
C PRO A 138 0.43 0.46 -10.35
N LYS A 139 -0.57 0.05 -11.14
CA LYS A 139 -1.78 0.86 -11.38
C LYS A 139 -2.62 0.97 -10.11
N VAL A 140 -2.76 -0.14 -9.38
CA VAL A 140 -3.39 -0.14 -8.04
C VAL A 140 -2.59 0.74 -7.08
N GLY A 141 -1.26 0.65 -7.09
CA GLY A 141 -0.38 1.52 -6.29
C GLY A 141 -0.57 3.01 -6.60
N TRP A 142 -0.68 3.39 -7.88
CA TRP A 142 -1.00 4.77 -8.27
C TRP A 142 -2.38 5.20 -7.79
N SER A 143 -3.38 4.32 -7.85
CA SER A 143 -4.70 4.60 -7.28
C SER A 143 -4.63 4.86 -5.78
N TRP A 144 -3.87 4.05 -5.02
CA TRP A 144 -3.62 4.32 -3.59
C TRP A 144 -2.98 5.69 -3.36
N SER A 145 -1.95 6.05 -4.14
CA SER A 145 -1.28 7.35 -4.03
C SER A 145 -2.22 8.52 -4.32
N VAL A 146 -3.08 8.40 -5.34
CA VAL A 146 -4.07 9.44 -5.69
C VAL A 146 -5.12 9.58 -4.58
N VAL A 147 -5.66 8.45 -4.08
CA VAL A 147 -6.67 8.47 -3.01
C VAL A 147 -6.08 9.03 -1.72
N MET A 148 -4.92 8.55 -1.30
CA MET A 148 -4.28 8.99 -0.05
C MET A 148 -3.76 10.43 -0.13
N GLY A 149 -3.13 10.81 -1.25
CA GLY A 149 -2.67 12.17 -1.48
C GLY A 149 -3.83 13.17 -1.58
N GLY A 150 -4.90 12.79 -2.28
CA GLY A 150 -6.14 13.57 -2.36
C GLY A 150 -6.80 13.74 -0.98
N MET A 151 -6.83 12.68 -0.17
CA MET A 151 -7.36 12.73 1.18
C MET A 151 -6.52 13.62 2.10
N ALA A 152 -5.18 13.54 2.02
CA ALA A 152 -4.29 14.42 2.77
C ALA A 152 -4.52 15.90 2.43
N LEU A 153 -4.70 16.23 1.14
CA LEU A 153 -5.02 17.58 0.70
C LEU A 153 -6.39 18.03 1.19
N LEU A 154 -7.42 17.18 1.05
CA LEU A 154 -8.78 17.47 1.50
C LEU A 154 -8.80 17.73 3.02
N GLN A 155 -8.14 16.89 3.81
CA GLN A 155 -8.00 17.06 5.25
C GLN A 155 -7.33 18.40 5.58
N ALA A 156 -6.28 18.79 4.85
CA ALA A 156 -5.59 20.06 5.07
C ALA A 156 -6.49 21.27 4.76
N VAL A 157 -7.28 21.20 3.69
CA VAL A 157 -8.26 22.24 3.33
C VAL A 157 -9.37 22.33 4.38
N LEU A 158 -10.00 21.21 4.74
CA LEU A 158 -11.10 21.19 5.72
C LEU A 158 -10.64 21.69 7.09
N ARG A 159 -9.45 21.27 7.54
CA ARG A 159 -8.84 21.76 8.79
C ARG A 159 -8.64 23.28 8.78
N ARG A 160 -8.35 23.89 7.62
CA ARG A 160 -8.20 25.35 7.50
C ARG A 160 -9.54 26.10 7.60
N HIS A 161 -10.66 25.46 7.23
CA HIS A 161 -11.94 26.15 7.00
C HIS A 161 -13.06 25.85 8.01
N GLY A 162 -12.99 24.77 8.78
CA GLY A 162 -14.09 24.42 9.72
C GLY A 162 -13.66 23.76 11.02
N GLY A 163 -12.37 23.47 11.19
CA GLY A 163 -11.92 22.51 12.20
C GLY A 163 -12.34 21.09 11.81
N LEU A 164 -11.54 20.11 12.17
CA LEU A 164 -11.89 18.69 12.06
C LEU A 164 -11.70 18.09 13.44
N ASP A 165 -12.65 17.29 13.89
CA ASP A 165 -12.49 16.54 15.13
C ASP A 165 -11.85 15.16 14.90
N ALA A 166 -11.65 14.41 15.98
CA ALA A 166 -11.05 13.08 15.91
C ALA A 166 -11.91 12.06 15.14
N GLY A 167 -13.24 12.20 15.19
CA GLY A 167 -14.18 11.35 14.44
C GLY A 167 -14.09 11.61 12.94
N ASP A 168 -13.99 12.88 12.54
CA ASP A 168 -13.81 13.28 11.15
C ASP A 168 -12.52 12.70 10.55
N TYR A 169 -11.42 12.75 11.31
CA TYR A 169 -10.15 12.18 10.86
C TYR A 169 -10.26 10.66 10.66
N ALA A 170 -10.87 9.94 11.60
CA ALA A 170 -11.07 8.50 11.47
C ALA A 170 -11.97 8.15 10.27
N ALA A 171 -13.04 8.90 10.05
CA ALA A 171 -13.93 8.75 8.89
C ALA A 171 -13.19 8.96 7.56
N LEU A 172 -12.51 10.09 7.41
CA LEU A 172 -11.82 10.46 6.17
C LEU A 172 -10.74 9.43 5.79
N TRP A 173 -9.88 9.07 6.75
CA TRP A 173 -8.82 8.10 6.50
C TRP A 173 -9.34 6.67 6.38
N GLY A 174 -10.40 6.32 7.12
CA GLY A 174 -11.13 5.06 6.97
C GLY A 174 -11.72 4.87 5.58
N TYR A 175 -12.39 5.91 5.08
CA TYR A 175 -12.94 5.95 3.74
C TYR A 175 -11.84 5.84 2.68
N ALA A 176 -10.74 6.58 2.81
CA ALA A 176 -9.62 6.54 1.87
C ALA A 176 -8.95 5.15 1.83
N ALA A 177 -8.71 4.55 3.01
CA ALA A 177 -8.18 3.18 3.09
C ALA A 177 -9.17 2.15 2.52
N GLY A 178 -10.47 2.34 2.78
CA GLY A 178 -11.53 1.53 2.20
C GLY A 178 -11.56 1.58 0.67
N LEU A 179 -11.47 2.77 0.07
CA LEU A 179 -11.36 2.93 -1.38
C LEU A 179 -10.11 2.26 -1.95
N GLY A 180 -8.95 2.44 -1.30
CA GLY A 180 -7.72 1.78 -1.71
C GLY A 180 -7.85 0.25 -1.71
N LEU A 181 -8.47 -0.30 -0.66
CA LEU A 181 -8.77 -1.73 -0.53
C LEU A 181 -9.79 -2.22 -1.55
N PHE A 182 -10.82 -1.43 -1.82
CA PHE A 182 -11.83 -1.74 -2.82
C PHE A 182 -11.20 -1.90 -4.22
N ILE A 183 -10.34 -0.95 -4.62
CA ILE A 183 -9.57 -1.02 -5.87
C ILE A 183 -8.59 -2.19 -5.86
N SER A 184 -7.99 -2.48 -4.70
CA SER A 184 -7.13 -3.67 -4.50
C SER A 184 -7.88 -4.99 -4.70
N GLY A 185 -9.22 -4.97 -4.67
CA GLY A 185 -10.09 -6.09 -5.03
C GLY A 185 -9.82 -6.67 -6.42
N ILE A 186 -9.30 -5.85 -7.35
CA ILE A 186 -8.89 -6.28 -8.70
C ILE A 186 -7.76 -7.34 -8.62
N MET A 187 -6.87 -7.22 -7.63
CA MET A 187 -5.77 -8.17 -7.42
C MET A 187 -6.23 -9.41 -6.67
N ALA A 188 -7.11 -9.24 -5.67
CA ALA A 188 -7.68 -10.35 -4.92
C ALA A 188 -9.06 -9.97 -4.33
N PRO A 189 -10.12 -10.77 -4.56
CA PRO A 189 -11.49 -10.41 -4.17
C PRO A 189 -11.70 -10.07 -2.70
N GLY A 190 -10.95 -10.70 -1.77
CA GLY A 190 -11.08 -10.41 -0.34
C GLY A 190 -10.81 -8.94 0.02
N PHE A 191 -9.95 -8.23 -0.73
CA PHE A 191 -9.74 -6.80 -0.50
C PHE A 191 -10.96 -5.96 -0.86
N PHE A 192 -11.80 -6.41 -1.79
CA PHE A 192 -13.06 -5.74 -2.11
C PHE A 192 -13.99 -5.69 -0.90
N VAL A 193 -14.14 -6.82 -0.19
CA VAL A 193 -14.97 -6.93 1.01
C VAL A 193 -14.42 -6.02 2.12
N LEU A 194 -13.10 -6.08 2.36
CA LEU A 194 -12.44 -5.17 3.31
C LEU A 194 -12.64 -3.70 2.92
N GLY A 195 -12.60 -3.41 1.62
CA GLY A 195 -12.84 -2.07 1.08
C GLY A 195 -14.24 -1.55 1.37
N VAL A 196 -15.28 -2.35 1.11
CA VAL A 196 -16.67 -1.99 1.45
C VAL A 196 -16.84 -1.73 2.94
N VAL A 197 -16.23 -2.58 3.79
CA VAL A 197 -16.23 -2.39 5.25
C VAL A 197 -15.52 -1.09 5.65
N GLY A 198 -14.41 -0.74 5.00
CA GLY A 198 -13.71 0.53 5.26
C GLY A 198 -14.47 1.76 4.79
N ILE A 199 -15.08 1.72 3.60
CA ILE A 199 -15.84 2.82 2.98
C ILE A 199 -17.06 3.19 3.82
N TRP A 200 -17.81 2.21 4.30
CA TRP A 200 -19.06 2.46 5.01
C TRP A 200 -18.92 2.29 6.52
N GLY A 201 -18.28 1.22 6.96
CA GLY A 201 -18.25 0.84 8.36
C GLY A 201 -17.51 1.85 9.24
N ILE A 202 -16.35 2.34 8.80
CA ILE A 202 -15.56 3.29 9.61
C ILE A 202 -16.26 4.67 9.70
N PRO A 203 -16.71 5.29 8.59
CA PRO A 203 -17.42 6.57 8.67
C PRO A 203 -18.78 6.49 9.39
N LEU A 204 -19.49 5.36 9.28
CA LEU A 204 -20.70 5.17 10.09
C LEU A 204 -20.33 5.07 11.57
N LEU A 205 -19.33 4.26 11.92
CA LEU A 205 -18.93 4.05 13.30
C LEU A 205 -18.45 5.34 13.99
N SER A 206 -17.82 6.25 13.25
CA SER A 206 -17.37 7.54 13.77
C SER A 206 -18.52 8.46 14.17
N LEU A 207 -19.73 8.28 13.61
CA LEU A 207 -20.92 9.04 14.02
C LEU A 207 -21.35 8.71 15.46
N TRP A 208 -21.04 7.50 15.95
CA TRP A 208 -21.36 7.10 17.31
C TRP A 208 -20.15 7.19 18.24
N THR A 209 -18.97 6.73 17.80
CA THR A 209 -17.76 6.73 18.63
C THR A 209 -16.48 6.95 17.80
N PRO A 210 -15.69 8.00 18.07
CA PRO A 210 -14.39 8.18 17.42
C PRO A 210 -13.43 7.03 17.72
N GLN A 211 -13.42 6.55 18.96
CA GLN A 211 -12.54 5.45 19.38
C GLN A 211 -12.88 4.13 18.67
N GLY A 212 -14.17 3.82 18.51
CA GLY A 212 -14.60 2.65 17.74
C GLY A 212 -14.16 2.73 16.29
N ALA A 213 -14.27 3.91 15.66
CA ALA A 213 -13.82 4.14 14.31
C ALA A 213 -12.30 3.94 14.15
N TYR A 214 -11.49 4.45 15.09
CA TYR A 214 -10.04 4.19 15.10
C TYR A 214 -9.72 2.71 15.27
N LEU A 215 -10.37 2.01 16.21
CA LEU A 215 -10.16 0.57 16.41
C LEU A 215 -10.54 -0.23 15.17
N MET A 216 -11.64 0.11 14.51
CA MET A 216 -12.06 -0.52 13.26
C MET A 216 -11.07 -0.23 12.13
N HIS A 217 -10.53 0.99 12.05
CA HIS A 217 -9.48 1.34 11.10
C HIS A 217 -8.19 0.54 11.31
N GLY A 218 -7.77 0.37 12.56
CA GLY A 218 -6.61 -0.47 12.92
C GLY A 218 -6.86 -1.94 12.63
N GLY A 219 -8.05 -2.44 12.97
CA GLY A 219 -8.51 -3.80 12.68
C GLY A 219 -8.56 -4.08 11.18
N LEU A 220 -9.00 -3.11 10.37
CA LEU A 220 -8.96 -3.19 8.91
C LEU A 220 -7.52 -3.35 8.40
N GLY A 221 -6.57 -2.58 8.95
CA GLY A 221 -5.14 -2.71 8.65
C GLY A 221 -4.60 -4.09 8.99
N LEU A 222 -4.97 -4.65 10.15
CA LEU A 222 -4.58 -6.00 10.55
C LEU A 222 -5.17 -7.06 9.60
N LEU A 223 -6.46 -6.98 9.28
CA LEU A 223 -7.12 -7.90 8.35
C LEU A 223 -6.50 -7.84 6.95
N MET A 224 -6.17 -6.64 6.48
CA MET A 224 -5.44 -6.43 5.23
C MET A 224 -4.10 -7.18 5.25
N ALA A 225 -3.32 -7.04 6.32
CA ALA A 225 -2.02 -7.72 6.44
C ALA A 225 -2.17 -9.24 6.55
N LEU A 226 -3.11 -9.74 7.35
CA LEU A 226 -3.37 -11.17 7.52
C LEU A 226 -3.83 -11.81 6.20
N TYR A 227 -4.75 -11.17 5.48
CA TYR A 227 -5.22 -11.67 4.20
C TYR A 227 -4.11 -11.65 3.14
N ALA A 228 -3.27 -10.62 3.12
CA ALA A 228 -2.10 -10.56 2.24
C ALA A 228 -1.07 -11.67 2.55
N LEU A 229 -0.84 -11.98 3.84
CA LEU A 229 0.00 -13.11 4.25
C LEU A 229 -0.60 -14.46 3.84
N TRP A 230 -1.92 -14.61 3.97
CA TRP A 230 -2.63 -15.82 3.53
C TRP A 230 -2.49 -16.02 2.02
N LEU A 231 -2.72 -14.98 1.20
CA LEU A 231 -2.52 -15.01 -0.26
C LEU A 231 -1.09 -15.41 -0.63
N ARG A 232 -0.11 -14.92 0.12
CA ARG A 232 1.29 -15.27 -0.11
C ARG A 232 1.57 -16.75 0.17
N ARG A 233 0.98 -17.33 1.21
CA ARG A 233 1.13 -18.77 1.55
C ARG A 233 0.45 -19.67 0.53
N THR A 234 -0.78 -19.36 0.13
CA THR A 234 -1.54 -20.17 -0.83
C THR A 234 -0.94 -20.11 -2.24
N GLY A 235 -0.31 -18.99 -2.61
CA GLY A 235 0.45 -18.88 -3.86
C GLY A 235 1.68 -19.79 -3.95
N ASP A 236 2.29 -20.16 -2.81
CA ASP A 236 3.52 -20.94 -2.73
C ASP A 236 3.27 -22.47 -2.66
N HIS A 237 2.10 -22.93 -2.20
CA HIS A 237 1.78 -24.37 -2.05
C HIS A 237 1.31 -25.09 -3.33
N GLY A 238 1.22 -24.40 -4.47
CA GLY A 238 0.91 -25.02 -5.77
C GLY A 238 2.03 -25.92 -6.36
N HIS A 239 3.05 -26.28 -5.57
CA HIS A 239 4.19 -27.11 -5.98
C HIS A 239 4.37 -28.39 -5.15
N SER A 240 3.51 -28.67 -4.16
CA SER A 240 3.64 -29.85 -3.30
C SER A 240 2.69 -31.01 -3.62
N HIS A 241 1.91 -30.95 -4.70
CA HIS A 241 1.13 -32.09 -5.20
C HIS A 241 1.62 -32.56 -6.57
N ARG A 242 2.72 -33.31 -6.55
CA ARG A 242 3.04 -34.38 -7.50
C ARG A 242 3.85 -35.46 -6.77
N PRO A 243 3.23 -36.56 -6.30
CA PRO A 243 3.78 -37.88 -6.59
C PRO A 243 3.65 -38.19 -8.09
#